data_AF-A0A942DSI6-F1
#
_entry.id   AF-A0A942DSI6-F1
#
_cell.length_a   1.000
_cell.length_b   1.000
_cell.length_c   1.000
_cell.angle_alpha   90.00
_cell.angle_beta   90.00
_cell.angle_gamma   90.00
#
_symmetry.space_group_name_H-M   'P 1'
#
loop_
_entity.id
_entity.type
_entity.pdbx_description
1 polymer ?
#
loop_
_entity_poly.entity_id
_entity_poly.type
_entity_poly.pdbx_seq_one_letter_code
_entity_poly.pdbx_strand_id
1 'polypeptide(L)'
;MKSVLVVFGLLTMAMVANAEANPLPKLSSLPVELCQLEAEEGSKVDYEEVESLDIREVKSLTDFQLNLVNQHLLEREYTSQALSFAEIKALFGKGGQEEYNDLAIITMKFNKTSKLYIEVKSYPGDNPYGLIFEAQTGKLVGMNGDDSIYLFTQSGDQVSCYDLSK
;
A
#
# COMPACT_ATOMS: atom_id res chain seq x y z
N MET A 1 31.36 -43.15 -52.95
CA MET A 1 30.26 -42.62 -52.10
C MET A 1 30.64 -41.20 -51.70
N LYS A 2 29.85 -40.20 -52.08
CA LYS A 2 30.19 -38.77 -51.98
C LYS A 2 29.85 -38.24 -50.58
N SER A 3 30.85 -37.69 -49.90
CA SER A 3 30.70 -36.93 -48.66
C SER A 3 29.96 -35.61 -48.94
N VAL A 4 28.96 -35.30 -48.12
CA VAL A 4 28.31 -33.98 -48.09
C VAL A 4 28.59 -33.37 -46.73
N LEU A 5 29.43 -32.34 -46.71
CA LEU A 5 29.60 -31.45 -45.57
C LEU A 5 28.41 -30.49 -45.52
N VAL A 6 27.73 -30.41 -44.38
CA VAL A 6 26.75 -29.36 -44.08
C VAL A 6 27.37 -28.47 -42.99
N VAL A 7 27.67 -27.23 -43.36
CA VAL A 7 28.15 -26.19 -42.45
C VAL A 7 26.93 -25.41 -41.96
N PHE A 8 26.60 -25.54 -40.68
CA PHE A 8 25.62 -24.68 -40.01
C PHE A 8 26.34 -23.43 -39.50
N GLY A 9 26.12 -22.30 -40.17
CA GLY A 9 26.54 -20.99 -39.69
C GLY A 9 25.64 -20.54 -38.55
N LEU A 10 26.22 -20.34 -37.36
CA LEU A 10 25.54 -19.78 -36.21
C LEU A 10 25.61 -18.24 -36.30
N LEU A 11 24.48 -17.59 -36.56
CA LEU A 11 24.35 -16.13 -36.56
C LEU A 11 23.87 -15.69 -35.18
N THR A 12 24.77 -15.20 -34.31
CA THR A 12 24.39 -14.61 -33.02
C THR A 12 24.01 -13.15 -33.22
N MET A 13 22.71 -12.85 -33.24
CA MET A 13 22.22 -11.47 -33.11
C MET A 13 22.36 -11.04 -31.66
N ALA A 14 23.31 -10.14 -31.39
CA ALA A 14 23.39 -9.44 -30.12
C ALA A 14 22.23 -8.42 -30.05
N MET A 15 21.23 -8.69 -29.22
CA MET A 15 20.23 -7.69 -28.86
C MET A 15 20.87 -6.72 -27.87
N VAL A 16 21.20 -5.51 -28.35
CA VAL A 16 21.54 -4.39 -27.49
C VAL A 16 20.23 -3.85 -26.94
N ALA A 17 19.86 -4.29 -25.73
CA ALA A 17 18.76 -3.68 -25.01
C ALA A 17 19.21 -2.28 -24.55
N ASN A 18 18.75 -1.25 -25.24
CA ASN A 18 18.76 0.11 -24.69
C ASN A 18 17.82 0.11 -23.49
N ALA A 19 18.37 -0.04 -22.28
CA ALA A 19 17.69 0.36 -21.07
C ALA A 19 17.61 1.89 -21.09
N GLU A 20 16.55 2.43 -21.68
CA GLU A 20 16.19 3.82 -21.45
C GLU A 20 15.90 3.94 -19.95
N ALA A 21 16.79 4.65 -19.24
CA ALA A 21 16.59 4.98 -17.85
C ALA A 21 15.31 5.83 -17.77
N ASN A 22 14.21 5.20 -17.33
CA ASN A 22 12.98 5.93 -17.04
C ASN A 22 13.35 7.06 -16.06
N PRO A 23 13.03 8.33 -16.40
CA PRO A 23 13.34 9.44 -15.51
C PRO A 23 12.66 9.17 -14.17
N LEU A 24 13.45 9.28 -13.08
CA LEU A 24 12.93 9.15 -11.72
C LEU A 24 11.64 9.99 -11.60
N PRO A 25 10.54 9.41 -11.10
CA PRO A 25 9.28 10.12 -10.97
C PRO A 25 9.50 11.42 -10.20
N LYS A 26 8.86 12.51 -10.64
CA LYS A 26 9.01 13.82 -10.00
C LYS A 26 8.61 13.71 -8.52
N LEU A 27 9.62 13.68 -7.65
CA LEU A 27 9.51 13.59 -6.20
C LEU A 27 8.53 14.62 -5.61
N SER A 28 8.37 15.77 -6.26
CA SER A 28 7.46 16.85 -5.85
C SER A 28 5.98 16.46 -5.75
N SER A 29 5.55 15.34 -6.35
CA SER A 29 4.16 14.86 -6.23
C SER A 29 3.94 13.82 -5.14
N LEU A 30 5.00 13.33 -4.50
CA LEU A 30 4.87 12.33 -3.44
C LEU A 30 4.43 13.01 -2.12
N PRO A 31 3.56 12.36 -1.33
CA PRO A 31 3.18 12.83 0.00
C PRO A 31 4.31 12.56 1.01
N VAL A 32 5.47 13.17 0.81
CA VAL A 32 6.69 12.92 1.61
C VAL A 32 6.52 13.17 3.11
N GLU A 33 5.47 13.87 3.52
CA GLU A 33 5.12 14.04 4.94
C GLU A 33 4.72 12.73 5.61
N LEU A 34 4.17 11.75 4.86
CA LEU A 34 3.85 10.41 5.36
C LEU A 34 5.09 9.64 5.83
N CYS A 35 6.30 10.03 5.40
CA CYS A 35 7.53 9.43 5.89
C CYS A 35 7.78 9.70 7.38
N GLN A 36 7.06 10.65 7.98
CA GLN A 36 7.09 10.85 9.43
C GLN A 36 6.43 9.70 10.21
N LEU A 37 5.68 8.82 9.54
CA LEU A 37 5.13 7.61 10.17
C LEU A 37 6.21 6.56 10.45
N GLU A 38 7.38 6.61 9.78
CA GLU A 38 8.55 5.77 10.12
C GLU A 38 9.33 6.28 11.33
N ALA A 39 8.96 7.41 11.93
CA ALA A 39 9.86 8.12 12.84
C ALA A 39 10.18 7.30 14.10
N GLU A 40 11.48 7.20 14.40
CA GLU A 40 12.00 6.48 15.57
C GLU A 40 11.35 6.96 16.88
N GLU A 41 11.24 6.03 17.84
CA GLU A 41 10.74 6.29 19.18
C GLU A 41 11.40 7.54 19.80
N GLY A 42 10.61 8.58 20.08
CA GLY A 42 11.10 9.87 20.60
C GLY A 42 11.23 11.00 19.56
N SER A 43 11.00 10.72 18.29
CA SER A 43 10.86 11.75 17.25
C SER A 43 9.54 12.52 17.41
N LYS A 44 9.56 13.82 17.11
CA LYS A 44 8.32 14.61 17.01
C LYS A 44 7.58 14.22 15.72
N VAL A 45 6.64 13.30 15.85
CA VAL A 45 5.61 13.05 14.83
C VAL A 45 4.71 14.30 14.72
N ASP A 46 4.61 14.88 13.53
CA ASP A 46 3.82 16.08 13.26
C ASP A 46 2.45 15.76 12.63
N TYR A 47 1.74 14.81 13.21
CA TYR A 47 0.36 14.49 12.88
C TYR A 47 -0.46 14.18 14.13
N GLU A 48 -1.77 14.28 14.01
CA GLU A 48 -2.75 13.85 15.01
C GLU A 48 -3.68 12.80 14.40
N GLU A 49 -4.01 11.76 15.16
CA GLU A 49 -5.13 10.87 14.85
C GLU A 49 -6.43 11.61 15.18
N VAL A 50 -7.27 11.83 14.17
CA VAL A 50 -8.54 12.55 14.32
C VAL A 50 -9.75 11.62 14.42
N GLU A 51 -9.60 10.38 13.94
CA GLU A 51 -10.61 9.33 14.02
C GLU A 51 -9.94 7.96 13.96
N SER A 52 -10.44 7.01 14.75
CA SER A 52 -10.09 5.60 14.64
C SER A 52 -11.35 4.75 14.80
N LEU A 53 -11.54 3.85 13.84
CA LEU A 53 -12.71 2.98 13.74
C LEU A 53 -12.25 1.52 13.71
N ASP A 54 -12.53 0.77 14.77
CA ASP A 54 -12.44 -0.69 14.75
C ASP A 54 -13.67 -1.26 14.03
N ILE A 55 -13.43 -2.03 12.96
CA ILE A 55 -14.48 -2.66 12.17
C ILE A 55 -15.37 -3.58 13.04
N ARG A 56 -14.85 -4.18 14.10
CA ARG A 56 -15.63 -5.02 15.03
C ARG A 56 -16.58 -4.20 15.92
N GLU A 57 -16.31 -2.93 16.14
CA GLU A 57 -17.11 -2.08 17.03
C GLU A 57 -18.13 -1.23 16.28
N VAL A 58 -17.80 -0.78 15.07
CA VAL A 58 -18.71 0.07 14.28
C VAL A 58 -19.94 -0.69 13.78
N LYS A 59 -21.04 0.06 13.61
CA LYS A 59 -22.34 -0.45 13.13
C LYS A 59 -22.53 -0.35 11.62
N SER A 60 -21.78 0.52 10.97
CA SER A 60 -21.84 0.78 9.54
C SER A 60 -20.59 1.52 9.09
N LEU A 61 -20.28 1.42 7.80
CA LEU A 61 -19.32 2.27 7.12
C LEU A 61 -20.06 3.13 6.09
N THR A 62 -19.52 4.29 5.78
CA THR A 62 -19.89 5.02 4.56
C THR A 62 -19.44 4.24 3.32
N ASP A 63 -20.06 4.49 2.16
CA ASP A 63 -19.64 3.87 0.89
C ASP A 63 -18.16 4.13 0.59
N PHE A 64 -17.69 5.34 0.94
CA PHE A 64 -16.30 5.72 0.81
C PHE A 64 -15.39 4.85 1.67
N GLN A 65 -15.66 4.74 2.97
CA GLN A 65 -14.89 3.89 3.89
C GLN A 65 -14.95 2.41 3.48
N LEU A 66 -16.12 1.91 3.07
CA LEU A 66 -16.29 0.54 2.60
C LEU A 66 -15.44 0.26 1.34
N ASN A 67 -15.33 1.23 0.44
CA ASN A 67 -14.47 1.11 -0.73
C ASN A 67 -12.98 1.05 -0.36
N LEU A 68 -12.52 1.87 0.60
CA LEU A 68 -11.13 1.82 1.07
C LEU A 68 -10.82 0.48 1.75
N VAL A 69 -11.74 0.00 2.60
CA VAL A 69 -11.59 -1.32 3.24
C VAL A 69 -11.52 -2.43 2.20
N ASN A 70 -12.39 -2.43 1.20
CA ASN A 70 -12.35 -3.46 0.15
C ASN A 70 -11.05 -3.42 -0.67
N GLN A 71 -10.50 -2.25 -0.96
CA GLN A 71 -9.18 -2.16 -1.60
C GLN A 71 -8.10 -2.84 -0.75
N HIS A 72 -8.09 -2.59 0.56
CA HIS A 72 -7.18 -3.25 1.49
C HIS A 72 -7.36 -4.77 1.53
N LEU A 73 -8.60 -5.24 1.61
CA LEU A 73 -8.90 -6.67 1.67
C LEU A 73 -8.50 -7.41 0.39
N LEU A 74 -8.67 -6.78 -0.77
CA LEU A 74 -8.27 -7.33 -2.06
C LEU A 74 -6.74 -7.36 -2.20
N GLU A 75 -6.05 -6.26 -1.89
CA GLU A 75 -4.58 -6.16 -1.96
C GLU A 75 -3.89 -7.16 -1.01
N ARG A 76 -4.53 -7.46 0.13
CA ARG A 76 -4.03 -8.41 1.13
C ARG A 76 -4.59 -9.81 1.00
N GLU A 77 -5.34 -10.08 -0.06
CA GLU A 77 -5.88 -11.40 -0.40
C GLU A 77 -6.76 -12.02 0.70
N TYR A 78 -7.34 -11.20 1.59
CA TYR A 78 -8.38 -11.64 2.52
C TYR A 78 -9.64 -12.09 1.78
N THR A 79 -9.84 -11.58 0.56
CA THR A 79 -10.93 -11.90 -0.34
C THR A 79 -10.48 -11.74 -1.79
N SER A 80 -11.20 -12.37 -2.73
CA SER A 80 -11.00 -12.21 -4.18
C SER A 80 -12.01 -11.25 -4.83
N GLN A 81 -12.97 -10.73 -4.05
CA GLN A 81 -13.99 -9.80 -4.52
C GLN A 81 -14.39 -8.82 -3.41
N ALA A 82 -14.95 -7.67 -3.81
CA ALA A 82 -15.49 -6.72 -2.85
C ALA A 82 -16.62 -7.35 -2.01
N LEU A 83 -16.58 -7.10 -0.71
CA LEU A 83 -17.53 -7.57 0.29
C LEU A 83 -18.41 -6.42 0.76
N SER A 84 -19.64 -6.75 1.14
CA SER A 84 -20.49 -5.86 1.91
C SER A 84 -19.96 -5.69 3.34
N PHE A 85 -20.39 -4.62 4.02
CA PHE A 85 -20.02 -4.41 5.42
C PHE A 85 -20.42 -5.60 6.33
N ALA A 86 -21.58 -6.22 6.08
CA ALA A 86 -22.03 -7.39 6.84
C ALA A 86 -21.10 -8.60 6.65
N GLU A 87 -20.61 -8.84 5.43
CA GLU A 87 -19.65 -9.91 5.14
C GLU A 87 -18.29 -9.64 5.79
N ILE A 88 -17.82 -8.38 5.77
CA ILE A 88 -16.57 -7.99 6.45
C ILE A 88 -16.71 -8.21 7.97
N LYS A 89 -17.86 -7.84 8.57
CA LYS A 89 -18.14 -8.11 9.98
C LYS A 89 -18.16 -9.59 10.31
N ALA A 90 -18.66 -10.42 9.40
CA ALA A 90 -18.66 -11.88 9.58
C ALA A 90 -17.24 -12.45 9.45
N LEU A 91 -16.42 -11.92 8.55
CA LEU A 91 -15.05 -12.36 8.30
C LEU A 91 -14.12 -12.09 9.50
N PHE A 92 -14.17 -10.86 10.03
CA PHE A 92 -13.32 -10.38 11.14
C PHE A 92 -13.97 -10.49 12.53
N GLY A 93 -15.24 -10.90 12.58
CA GLY A 93 -16.00 -11.07 13.81
C GLY A 93 -15.77 -12.43 14.48
N LYS A 94 -16.36 -12.62 15.66
CA LYS A 94 -16.24 -13.88 16.41
C LYS A 94 -16.67 -15.09 15.58
N GLY A 95 -15.81 -16.09 15.48
CA GLY A 95 -15.99 -17.31 14.69
C GLY A 95 -15.75 -17.14 13.18
N GLY A 96 -15.34 -15.95 12.74
CA GLY A 96 -14.91 -15.68 11.38
C GLY A 96 -13.50 -16.21 11.10
N GLN A 97 -13.14 -16.33 9.83
CA GLN A 97 -11.82 -16.83 9.42
C GLN A 97 -10.68 -15.91 9.90
N GLU A 98 -10.95 -14.61 10.03
CA GLU A 98 -9.98 -13.59 10.41
C GLU A 98 -10.26 -13.05 11.82
N GLU A 99 -10.90 -13.84 12.70
CA GLU A 99 -11.31 -13.40 14.05
C GLU A 99 -10.14 -13.00 14.98
N TYR A 100 -8.91 -13.37 14.62
CA TYR A 100 -7.70 -13.03 15.36
C TYR A 100 -6.97 -11.81 14.78
N ASN A 101 -7.39 -11.35 13.60
CA ASN A 101 -6.79 -10.21 12.93
C ASN A 101 -7.65 -8.97 13.19
N ASP A 102 -7.03 -7.89 13.63
CA ASP A 102 -7.72 -6.62 13.76
C ASP A 102 -7.82 -5.95 12.38
N LEU A 103 -8.86 -5.14 12.19
CA LEU A 103 -9.06 -4.32 11.00
C LEU A 103 -9.59 -2.96 11.45
N ALA A 104 -8.85 -1.91 11.15
CA ALA A 104 -9.16 -0.54 11.57
C ALA A 104 -9.08 0.45 10.41
N ILE A 105 -9.83 1.54 10.53
CA ILE A 105 -9.70 2.72 9.68
C ILE A 105 -9.23 3.86 10.58
N ILE A 106 -8.08 4.44 10.26
CA ILE A 106 -7.44 5.51 11.04
C ILE A 106 -7.35 6.75 10.15
N THR A 107 -7.96 7.86 10.57
CA THR A 107 -7.83 9.15 9.89
C THR A 107 -6.78 9.99 10.59
N MET A 108 -5.77 10.42 9.84
CA MET A 108 -4.66 11.22 10.32
C MET A 108 -4.68 12.62 9.71
N LYS A 109 -4.36 13.63 10.51
CA LYS A 109 -4.17 15.01 10.07
C LYS A 109 -2.74 15.45 10.30
N PHE A 110 -2.04 15.82 9.24
CA PHE A 110 -0.67 16.34 9.33
C PHE A 110 -0.71 17.84 9.66
N ASN A 111 -0.04 18.26 10.74
CA ASN A 111 -0.23 19.61 11.26
C ASN A 111 0.33 20.68 10.30
N LYS A 112 1.53 20.44 9.75
CA LYS A 112 2.19 21.39 8.84
C LYS A 112 1.41 21.69 7.57
N THR A 113 0.75 20.69 6.99
CA THR A 113 0.06 20.82 5.70
C THR A 113 -1.45 20.81 5.82
N SER A 114 -1.98 20.48 7.00
CA SER A 114 -3.40 20.24 7.26
C SER A 114 -4.04 19.19 6.35
N LYS A 115 -3.22 18.35 5.70
CA LYS A 115 -3.70 17.27 4.85
C LYS A 115 -4.22 16.11 5.70
N LEU A 116 -5.26 15.48 5.18
CA LEU A 116 -5.89 14.31 5.78
C LEU A 116 -5.54 13.07 4.96
N TYR A 117 -5.14 12.02 5.66
CA TYR A 117 -4.95 10.69 5.11
C TYR A 117 -5.76 9.69 5.89
N ILE A 118 -6.15 8.61 5.24
CA ILE A 118 -6.82 7.49 5.85
C ILE A 118 -5.92 6.27 5.70
N GLU A 119 -5.56 5.64 6.80
CA GLU A 119 -4.92 4.34 6.80
C GLU A 119 -5.98 3.28 7.08
N VAL A 120 -6.12 2.31 6.17
CA VAL A 120 -6.82 1.06 6.50
C VAL A 120 -5.77 0.07 6.93
N LYS A 121 -5.84 -0.41 8.17
CA LYS A 121 -4.79 -1.20 8.80
C LYS A 121 -5.32 -2.54 9.29
N SER A 122 -4.55 -3.60 9.06
CA SER A 122 -4.81 -4.93 9.61
C SER A 122 -3.59 -5.51 10.31
N TYR A 123 -3.83 -6.41 11.27
CA TYR A 123 -2.78 -7.07 12.06
C TYR A 123 -2.81 -8.59 11.86
N PRO A 124 -2.27 -9.11 10.73
CA PRO A 124 -2.07 -10.55 10.52
C PRO A 124 -0.92 -11.08 11.39
N GLY A 125 -1.23 -11.47 12.63
CA GLY A 125 -0.20 -11.82 13.62
C GLY A 125 0.59 -10.58 14.07
N ASP A 126 1.92 -10.71 14.17
CA ASP A 126 2.80 -9.64 14.68
C ASP A 126 3.22 -8.62 13.62
N ASN A 127 2.80 -8.79 12.35
CA ASN A 127 3.24 -7.94 11.24
C ASN A 127 2.10 -7.02 10.79
N PRO A 128 1.99 -5.80 11.34
CA PRO A 128 0.98 -4.85 10.88
C PRO A 128 1.18 -4.50 9.41
N TYR A 129 0.06 -4.28 8.72
CA TYR A 129 0.07 -3.76 7.38
C TYR A 129 -1.06 -2.76 7.20
N GLY A 130 -0.78 -1.62 6.58
CA GLY A 130 -1.77 -0.61 6.25
C GLY A 130 -1.64 -0.08 4.82
N LEU A 131 -2.77 0.21 4.19
CA LEU A 131 -2.83 1.04 2.98
C LEU A 131 -3.21 2.47 3.33
N ILE A 132 -2.47 3.43 2.80
CA ILE A 132 -2.67 4.85 3.07
C ILE A 132 -3.29 5.52 1.84
N PHE A 133 -4.42 6.19 2.06
CA PHE A 133 -5.22 6.88 1.06
C PHE A 133 -5.28 8.38 1.34
N GLU A 134 -5.32 9.21 0.30
CA GLU A 134 -5.69 10.61 0.42
C GLU A 134 -7.18 10.73 0.79
N ALA A 135 -7.49 11.37 1.93
CA ALA A 135 -8.84 11.34 2.49
C ALA A 135 -9.92 11.97 1.59
N GLN A 136 -9.53 12.93 0.73
CA GLN A 136 -10.48 13.65 -0.14
C GLN A 136 -10.87 12.85 -1.38
N THR A 137 -9.93 12.07 -1.92
CA THR A 137 -10.09 11.41 -3.22
C THR A 137 -10.20 9.89 -3.10
N GLY A 138 -9.75 9.31 -1.97
CA GLY A 138 -9.58 7.88 -1.81
C GLY A 138 -8.45 7.31 -2.66
N LYS A 139 -7.59 8.16 -3.23
CA LYS A 139 -6.44 7.72 -4.01
C LYS A 139 -5.45 7.03 -3.08
N LEU A 140 -5.01 5.83 -3.46
CA LEU A 140 -3.91 5.13 -2.79
C LEU A 140 -2.60 5.91 -2.98
N VAL A 141 -1.92 6.24 -1.89
CA VAL A 141 -0.71 7.09 -1.90
C VAL A 141 0.47 6.49 -1.15
N GLY A 142 0.24 5.47 -0.34
CA GLY A 142 1.33 4.69 0.25
C GLY A 142 0.85 3.42 0.92
N MET A 143 1.80 2.70 1.50
CA MET A 143 1.57 1.58 2.39
C MET A 143 2.44 1.73 3.65
N ASN A 144 1.91 1.26 4.76
CA ASN A 144 2.57 1.17 6.05
C ASN A 144 2.84 -0.31 6.36
N GLY A 145 4.08 -0.75 6.13
CA GLY A 145 4.53 -2.06 6.59
C GLY A 145 4.96 -2.03 8.05
N ASP A 146 5.55 -3.13 8.51
CA ASP A 146 6.04 -3.27 9.89
C ASP A 146 7.11 -2.21 10.23
N ASP A 147 8.19 -2.18 9.44
CA ASP A 147 9.35 -1.29 9.66
C ASP A 147 9.56 -0.29 8.51
N SER A 148 8.59 -0.12 7.62
CA SER A 148 8.79 0.67 6.40
C SER A 148 7.51 1.26 5.82
N ILE A 149 7.59 2.54 5.46
CA ILE A 149 6.60 3.26 4.66
C ILE A 149 7.09 3.33 3.21
N TYR A 150 6.21 2.94 2.29
CA TYR A 150 6.43 3.13 0.87
C TYR A 150 5.38 4.09 0.32
N LEU A 151 5.83 5.05 -0.50
CA LEU A 151 4.96 5.99 -1.19
C LEU A 151 4.75 5.54 -2.63
N PHE A 152 3.53 5.68 -3.14
CA PHE A 152 3.23 5.39 -4.52
C PHE A 152 3.36 6.64 -5.39
N THR A 153 4.13 6.50 -6.46
CA THR A 153 4.26 7.52 -7.51
C THR A 153 3.02 7.55 -8.40
N GLN A 154 2.92 8.52 -9.30
CA GLN A 154 1.80 8.58 -10.26
C GLN A 154 1.78 7.40 -11.23
N SER A 155 2.93 6.77 -11.50
CA SER A 155 3.06 5.56 -12.32
C SER A 155 2.75 4.28 -11.56
N GLY A 156 2.56 4.34 -10.23
CA GLY A 156 2.36 3.17 -9.37
C GLY A 156 3.66 2.57 -8.81
N ASP A 157 4.83 3.12 -9.18
CA ASP A 157 6.10 2.70 -8.60
C ASP A 157 6.15 3.03 -7.11
N GLN A 158 6.78 2.14 -6.33
CA GLN A 158 6.99 2.30 -4.90
C GLN A 158 8.31 3.01 -4.62
N VAL A 159 8.28 3.95 -3.70
CA VAL A 159 9.47 4.68 -3.21
C VAL A 159 9.51 4.57 -1.70
N SER A 160 10.57 3.97 -1.16
CA SER A 160 10.76 3.84 0.29
C SER A 160 11.06 5.20 0.93
N CYS A 161 10.44 5.47 2.08
CA CYS A 161 10.73 6.66 2.87
C CYS A 161 12.16 6.65 3.43
N TYR A 162 12.71 5.48 3.75
CA TYR A 162 14.12 5.30 4.06
C TYR A 162 15.04 5.84 2.95
N ASP A 163 14.76 5.53 1.69
CA ASP A 163 15.57 5.99 0.56
C ASP A 163 15.42 7.49 0.28
N LEU A 164 14.30 8.11 0.67
CA LEU A 164 14.07 9.55 0.56
C LEU A 164 14.77 10.37 1.66
N SER A 165 15.17 9.73 2.76
CA SER A 165 15.81 10.38 3.91
C SER A 165 17.35 10.41 3.84
N LYS A 166 17.95 9.70 2.88
CA LYS A 166 19.39 9.71 2.60
C LYS A 166 19.84 10.93 1.81
#